data_AF-A0A7J8BI00-F1
#
_entry.id   AF-A0A7J8BI00-F1
#
_cell.length_a   1.000
_cell.length_b   1.000
_cell.length_c   1.000
_cell.angle_alpha   90.00
_cell.angle_beta   90.00
_cell.angle_gamma   90.00
#
_symmetry.space_group_name_H-M   'P 1'
#
loop_
_entity.id
_entity.type
_entity.pdbx_description
1 polymer ?
#
loop_
_entity_poly.entity_id
_entity_poly.type
_entity_poly.pdbx_seq_one_letter_code
_entity_poly.pdbx_strand_id
1 'polypeptide(L)'
;MFENMLFKILFTLLACSSYILHKIIYVYHLIDFLNIFPTVMQKAWRERNPPARIKAAYQALELNNDCATAYVLLAEEEATTIVDAERLFKQALKAGETIYRRSQQCQHQSPQHEAQLRRDTNVLVYIKRRLAMCARKLGRIREAVKIMRDLMKEFPPLTMLNIHENLLESLLELQAYADVQAVLAKYDGE
;
A
#
# COMPACT_ATOMS: atom_id res chain seq x y z
N MET A 1 25.00 -12.41 -8.34
CA MET A 1 23.72 -11.67 -8.46
C MET A 1 22.92 -11.73 -7.15
N PHE A 2 22.76 -12.93 -6.56
CA PHE A 2 22.18 -13.15 -5.22
C PHE A 2 22.81 -12.30 -4.10
N GLU A 3 24.14 -12.21 -4.04
CA GLU A 3 24.84 -11.39 -3.03
C GLU A 3 24.54 -9.90 -3.16
N ASN A 4 24.39 -9.37 -4.38
CA ASN A 4 24.06 -7.95 -4.59
C ASN A 4 22.62 -7.61 -4.18
N MET A 5 21.69 -8.57 -4.31
CA MET A 5 20.29 -8.37 -3.90
C MET A 5 20.13 -8.55 -2.39
N LEU A 6 20.81 -9.54 -1.79
CA LEU A 6 20.92 -9.67 -0.34
C LEU A 6 21.60 -8.43 0.26
N PHE A 7 22.66 -7.90 -0.35
CA PHE A 7 23.29 -6.65 0.11
C PHE A 7 22.34 -5.46 0.01
N LYS A 8 21.59 -5.31 -1.09
CA LYS A 8 20.57 -4.26 -1.21
C LYS A 8 19.49 -4.41 -0.15
N ILE A 9 18.95 -5.62 0.06
CA ILE A 9 17.94 -5.89 1.08
C ILE A 9 18.52 -5.66 2.49
N LEU A 10 19.75 -6.07 2.78
CA LEU A 10 20.42 -5.80 4.06
C LEU A 10 20.65 -4.30 4.27
N PHE A 11 20.96 -3.55 3.22
CA PHE A 11 21.12 -2.09 3.26
C PHE A 11 19.76 -1.38 3.44
N THR A 12 18.69 -1.87 2.83
CA THR A 12 17.30 -1.40 3.05
C THR A 12 16.82 -1.75 4.46
N LEU A 13 17.19 -2.92 5.00
CA LEU A 13 16.92 -3.35 6.37
C LEU A 13 17.70 -2.51 7.40
N LEU A 14 18.94 -2.11 7.12
CA LEU A 14 19.73 -1.18 7.94
C LEU A 14 19.20 0.26 7.85
N ALA A 15 18.72 0.70 6.68
CA ALA A 15 18.04 1.98 6.52
C ALA A 15 16.62 2.02 7.15
N CYS A 16 16.04 0.85 7.41
CA CYS A 16 14.71 0.66 8.01
C CYS A 16 14.60 0.99 9.51
N SER A 17 15.71 1.40 10.15
CA SER A 17 15.72 1.89 11.55
C SER A 17 15.13 3.31 11.68
N SER A 18 15.07 4.07 10.59
CA SER A 18 14.55 5.44 10.61
C SER A 18 13.14 5.51 10.04
N TYR A 19 12.14 5.52 10.92
CA TYR A 19 10.71 5.73 10.62
C TYR A 19 10.44 6.97 9.74
N ILE A 20 11.40 7.91 9.70
CA ILE A 20 11.33 9.21 9.03
C ILE A 20 11.94 9.18 7.61
N LEU A 21 12.96 8.36 7.34
CA LEU A 21 13.60 8.31 6.01
C LEU A 21 12.71 7.59 4.97
N HIS A 22 11.88 6.66 5.44
CA HIS A 22 10.94 5.92 4.59
C HIS A 22 9.76 6.80 4.10
N LYS A 23 9.38 7.86 4.83
CA LYS A 23 8.39 8.85 4.38
C LYS A 23 8.87 9.64 3.17
N ILE A 24 10.17 9.94 3.06
CA ILE A 24 10.70 10.81 1.99
C ILE A 24 10.93 10.02 0.69
N ILE A 25 11.42 8.78 0.75
CA ILE A 25 11.72 7.99 -0.47
C ILE A 25 10.44 7.47 -1.16
N TYR A 26 9.40 7.09 -0.39
CA TYR A 26 8.16 6.57 -0.98
C TYR A 26 7.18 7.65 -1.47
N VAL A 27 7.23 8.87 -0.94
CA VAL A 27 6.38 9.97 -1.42
C VAL A 27 6.75 10.38 -2.85
N TYR A 28 8.02 10.25 -3.26
CA TYR A 28 8.44 10.57 -4.64
C TYR A 28 8.09 9.47 -5.66
N HIS A 29 8.13 8.18 -5.28
CA HIS A 29 7.56 7.11 -6.12
C HIS A 29 6.01 7.13 -6.16
N LEU A 30 5.37 7.89 -5.27
CA LEU A 30 3.91 8.09 -5.24
C LEU A 30 3.41 9.09 -6.30
N ILE A 31 4.30 9.74 -7.06
CA ILE A 31 3.92 10.72 -8.08
C ILE A 31 3.31 10.03 -9.32
N ASP A 32 3.74 8.80 -9.65
CA ASP A 32 3.05 7.95 -10.65
C ASP A 32 1.73 7.37 -10.11
N PHE A 33 1.53 7.40 -8.79
CA PHE A 33 0.31 6.99 -8.07
C PHE A 33 -0.82 8.03 -8.16
N LEU A 34 -0.55 9.26 -8.62
CA LEU A 34 -1.55 10.33 -8.70
C LEU A 34 -2.73 10.01 -9.64
N ASN A 35 -2.56 9.06 -10.56
CA ASN A 35 -3.62 8.61 -11.47
C ASN A 35 -4.64 7.65 -10.82
N ILE A 36 -4.40 7.25 -9.57
CA ILE A 36 -5.25 6.29 -8.84
C ILE A 36 -6.39 6.99 -8.08
N PHE A 37 -6.23 8.28 -7.74
CA PHE A 37 -7.15 8.97 -6.85
C PHE A 37 -8.31 9.68 -7.58
N PRO A 38 -9.49 9.83 -6.94
CA PRO A 38 -10.58 10.67 -7.44
C PRO A 38 -10.14 12.12 -7.59
N THR A 39 -10.75 12.88 -8.51
CA THR A 39 -10.40 14.27 -8.84
C THR A 39 -10.28 15.20 -7.61
N VAL A 40 -11.15 15.04 -6.61
CA VAL A 40 -11.11 15.82 -5.37
C VAL A 40 -9.85 15.53 -4.55
N MET A 41 -9.51 14.25 -4.37
CA MET A 41 -8.32 13.85 -3.61
C MET A 41 -7.03 14.04 -4.41
N GLN A 42 -7.05 14.03 -5.75
CA GLN A 42 -5.88 14.37 -6.56
C GLN A 42 -5.33 15.76 -6.23
N LYS A 43 -6.21 16.74 -5.98
CA LYS A 43 -5.77 18.09 -5.56
C LYS A 43 -5.13 18.05 -4.18
N ALA A 44 -5.74 17.35 -3.22
CA ALA A 44 -5.18 17.20 -1.88
C ALA A 44 -3.80 16.53 -1.91
N TRP A 45 -3.62 15.44 -2.66
CA TRP A 45 -2.34 14.74 -2.79
C TRP A 45 -1.24 15.55 -3.49
N ARG A 46 -1.62 16.53 -4.33
CA ARG A 46 -0.68 17.46 -4.98
C ARG A 46 -0.34 18.68 -4.14
N GLU A 47 -1.09 18.93 -3.07
CA GLU A 47 -0.80 20.03 -2.14
C GLU A 47 0.56 19.80 -1.48
N ARG A 48 1.42 20.81 -1.48
CA ARG A 48 2.78 20.71 -0.92
C ARG A 48 2.79 20.95 0.58
N ASN A 49 1.90 21.81 1.07
CA ASN A 49 1.79 22.15 2.48
C ASN A 49 1.08 21.01 3.26
N PRO A 50 1.77 20.30 4.18
CA PRO A 50 1.18 19.14 4.87
C PRO A 50 -0.06 19.48 5.71
N PRO A 51 -0.08 20.55 6.54
CA PRO A 51 -1.32 21.00 7.20
C PRO A 51 -2.49 21.24 6.25
N ALA A 52 -2.25 21.86 5.09
CA ALA A 52 -3.29 22.11 4.10
C ALA A 52 -3.78 20.81 3.44
N ARG A 53 -2.88 19.88 3.17
CA ARG A 53 -3.17 18.54 2.63
C ARG A 53 -4.03 17.71 3.59
N ILE A 54 -3.69 17.70 4.88
CA ILE A 54 -4.47 17.05 5.95
C ILE A 54 -5.86 17.68 6.05
N LYS A 55 -5.96 19.02 6.06
CA LYS A 55 -7.25 19.72 6.10
C LYS A 55 -8.14 19.35 4.91
N ALA A 56 -7.58 19.25 3.70
CA ALA A 56 -8.33 18.84 2.51
C ALA A 56 -8.86 17.39 2.60
N ALA A 57 -8.10 16.48 3.23
CA ALA A 57 -8.58 15.11 3.47
C ALA A 57 -9.76 15.08 4.45
N TYR A 58 -9.72 15.86 5.53
CA TYR A 58 -10.86 15.99 6.44
C TYR A 58 -12.10 16.58 5.75
N GLN A 59 -11.93 17.62 4.93
CA GLN A 59 -13.03 18.18 4.12
C GLN A 59 -13.64 17.14 3.16
N ALA A 60 -12.81 16.26 2.57
CA ALA A 60 -13.32 15.18 1.75
C ALA A 60 -14.15 14.16 2.56
N LEU A 61 -13.77 13.89 3.81
CA LEU A 61 -14.52 13.01 4.71
C LEU A 61 -15.83 13.64 5.21
N GLU A 62 -15.88 14.95 5.39
CA GLU A 62 -17.12 15.68 5.71
C GLU A 62 -18.16 15.53 4.58
N LEU A 63 -17.70 15.53 3.32
CA LEU A 63 -18.57 15.35 2.15
C LEU A 63 -18.94 13.88 1.92
N ASN A 64 -17.98 12.97 2.12
CA ASN A 64 -18.19 11.54 1.95
C ASN A 64 -17.33 10.78 2.96
N ASN A 65 -17.98 10.28 4.01
CA ASN A 65 -17.33 9.53 5.07
C ASN A 65 -16.73 8.18 4.59
N ASP A 66 -17.16 7.68 3.42
CA ASP A 66 -16.60 6.48 2.78
C ASP A 66 -15.47 6.81 1.78
N CYS A 67 -14.75 7.92 1.97
CA CYS A 67 -13.60 8.27 1.13
C CYS A 67 -12.32 7.52 1.55
N ALA A 68 -12.12 6.32 1.00
CA ALA A 68 -10.94 5.48 1.29
C ALA A 68 -9.61 6.24 1.12
N THR A 69 -9.52 7.05 0.07
CA THR A 69 -8.30 7.77 -0.30
C THR A 69 -7.97 8.95 0.62
N ALA A 70 -8.98 9.52 1.31
CA ALA A 70 -8.77 10.50 2.37
C ALA A 70 -8.19 9.83 3.63
N TYR A 71 -8.72 8.68 4.04
CA TYR A 71 -8.15 7.90 5.14
C TYR A 71 -6.71 7.46 4.87
N VAL A 72 -6.39 7.06 3.63
CA VAL A 72 -4.99 6.77 3.24
C VAL A 72 -4.11 8.00 3.44
N LEU A 73 -4.53 9.17 2.98
CA LEU A 73 -3.77 10.41 3.13
C LEU A 73 -3.51 10.74 4.60
N LEU A 74 -4.54 10.65 5.45
CA LEU A 74 -4.38 10.86 6.89
C LEU A 74 -3.42 9.84 7.51
N ALA A 75 -3.48 8.57 7.10
CA ALA A 75 -2.58 7.53 7.59
C ALA A 75 -1.10 7.79 7.22
N GLU A 76 -0.83 8.42 6.08
CA GLU A 76 0.54 8.81 5.69
C GLU A 76 1.05 10.07 6.41
N GLU A 77 0.18 11.06 6.53
CA GLU A 77 0.57 12.42 6.89
C GLU A 77 0.45 12.69 8.38
N GLU A 78 -0.67 12.29 8.98
CA GLU A 78 -1.04 12.64 10.35
C GLU A 78 -0.59 11.59 11.37
N ALA A 79 -0.50 10.32 10.96
CA ALA A 79 -0.10 9.25 11.88
C ALA A 79 1.33 9.45 12.40
N THR A 80 1.45 9.49 13.72
CA THR A 80 2.73 9.58 14.45
C THR A 80 3.25 8.23 14.92
N THR A 81 2.39 7.21 14.98
CA THR A 81 2.75 5.85 15.39
C THR A 81 2.25 4.81 14.39
N ILE A 82 2.85 3.60 14.43
CA ILE A 82 2.37 2.47 13.61
C ILE A 82 0.90 2.15 13.93
N VAL A 83 0.50 2.27 15.20
CA VAL A 83 -0.85 1.95 15.67
C VAL A 83 -1.86 2.95 15.12
N ASP A 84 -1.52 4.24 15.11
CA ASP A 84 -2.37 5.29 14.53
C ASP A 84 -2.54 5.08 13.02
N ALA A 85 -1.44 4.78 12.33
CA ALA A 85 -1.48 4.47 10.89
C ALA A 85 -2.34 3.24 10.61
N GLU A 86 -2.18 2.16 11.38
CA GLU A 86 -2.99 0.95 11.23
C GLU A 86 -4.49 1.23 11.43
N ARG A 87 -4.85 2.04 12.43
CA ARG A 87 -6.24 2.43 12.69
C ARG A 87 -6.85 3.16 11.48
N LEU A 88 -6.12 4.12 10.91
CA LEU A 88 -6.56 4.88 9.73
C LEU A 88 -6.63 3.98 8.49
N PHE A 89 -5.67 3.08 8.28
CA PHE A 89 -5.73 2.12 7.18
C PHE A 89 -6.87 1.12 7.32
N LYS A 90 -7.28 0.73 8.53
CA LYS A 90 -8.48 -0.11 8.74
C LYS A 90 -9.76 0.63 8.33
N GLN A 91 -9.85 1.93 8.60
CA GLN A 91 -10.96 2.76 8.10
C GLN A 91 -10.92 2.86 6.57
N ALA A 92 -9.73 3.09 6.00
CA ALA A 92 -9.52 3.10 4.55
C ALA A 92 -9.95 1.77 3.91
N LEU A 93 -9.63 0.62 4.53
CA LEU A 93 -9.97 -0.70 4.02
C LEU A 93 -11.47 -0.89 3.92
N LYS A 94 -12.21 -0.58 5.00
CA LYS A 94 -13.67 -0.68 5.03
C LYS A 94 -14.34 0.13 3.91
N ALA A 95 -13.88 1.37 3.72
CA ALA A 95 -14.35 2.23 2.65
C ALA A 95 -13.95 1.68 1.26
N GLY A 96 -12.70 1.26 1.10
CA GLY A 96 -12.13 0.75 -0.15
C GLY A 96 -12.80 -0.54 -0.63
N GLU A 97 -13.09 -1.49 0.27
CA GLU A 97 -13.82 -2.73 -0.05
C GLU A 97 -15.26 -2.46 -0.49
N THR A 98 -15.88 -1.42 0.05
CA THR A 98 -17.23 -1.02 -0.35
C THR A 98 -17.22 -0.45 -1.77
N ILE A 99 -16.27 0.42 -2.08
CA ILE A 99 -16.11 1.01 -3.41
C ILE A 99 -15.73 -0.06 -4.44
N TYR A 100 -14.73 -0.90 -4.13
CA TYR A 100 -14.28 -1.99 -5.00
C TYR A 100 -15.40 -2.97 -5.36
N ARG A 101 -16.24 -3.36 -4.38
CA ARG A 101 -17.40 -4.23 -4.65
C ARG A 101 -18.40 -3.57 -5.60
N ARG A 102 -18.63 -2.26 -5.47
CA ARG A 102 -19.52 -1.52 -6.39
C ARG A 102 -18.92 -1.43 -7.79
N SER A 103 -17.62 -1.15 -7.94
CA SER A 103 -16.99 -1.05 -9.27
C SER A 103 -16.88 -2.41 -9.97
N GLN A 104 -16.68 -3.50 -9.21
CA GLN A 104 -16.76 -4.88 -9.74
C GLN A 104 -18.12 -5.17 -10.41
N GLN A 105 -19.23 -4.74 -9.80
CA GLN A 105 -20.58 -4.96 -10.34
C GLN A 105 -20.83 -4.25 -11.67
N CYS A 106 -20.16 -3.11 -11.90
CA CYS A 106 -20.36 -2.29 -13.09
C CYS A 106 -19.25 -2.45 -14.14
N GLN A 107 -18.27 -3.33 -13.93
CA GLN A 107 -17.02 -3.33 -14.70
C GLN A 107 -17.20 -3.44 -16.22
N HIS A 108 -18.17 -4.22 -16.70
CA HIS A 108 -18.40 -4.47 -18.13
C HIS A 108 -19.31 -3.44 -18.80
N GLN A 109 -19.75 -2.41 -18.08
CA GLN A 109 -20.72 -1.44 -18.63
C GLN A 109 -20.06 -0.46 -19.62
N SER A 110 -18.81 -0.07 -19.39
CA SER A 110 -18.07 0.79 -20.31
C SER A 110 -16.57 0.83 -20.00
N PRO A 111 -15.72 1.31 -20.93
CA PRO A 111 -14.28 1.51 -20.68
C PRO A 111 -13.98 2.41 -19.48
N GLN A 112 -14.87 3.36 -19.17
CA GLN A 112 -14.76 4.21 -17.99
C GLN A 112 -14.96 3.42 -16.69
N HIS A 113 -15.86 2.44 -16.68
CA HIS A 113 -16.09 1.56 -15.53
C HIS A 113 -14.92 0.60 -15.32
N GLU A 114 -14.31 0.07 -16.39
CA GLU A 114 -13.07 -0.71 -16.29
C GLU A 114 -11.92 0.15 -15.72
N ALA A 115 -11.79 1.40 -16.17
CA ALA A 115 -10.80 2.33 -15.63
C ALA A 115 -11.09 2.71 -14.17
N GLN A 116 -12.35 2.78 -13.76
CA GLN A 116 -12.74 2.97 -12.36
C GLN A 116 -12.36 1.76 -11.51
N LEU A 117 -12.69 0.55 -11.95
CA LEU A 117 -12.33 -0.68 -11.26
C LEU A 117 -10.81 -0.78 -11.08
N ARG A 118 -10.01 -0.53 -12.12
CA ARG A 118 -8.54 -0.54 -12.00
C ARG A 118 -8.03 0.42 -10.92
N ARG A 119 -8.60 1.64 -10.86
CA ARG A 119 -8.24 2.62 -9.83
C ARG A 119 -8.62 2.13 -8.43
N ASP A 120 -9.84 1.62 -8.26
CA ASP A 120 -10.32 1.12 -6.97
C ASP A 120 -9.52 -0.09 -6.48
N THR A 121 -9.16 -1.00 -7.39
CA THR A 121 -8.27 -2.13 -7.11
C THR A 121 -6.91 -1.64 -6.63
N ASN A 122 -6.32 -0.65 -7.31
CA ASN A 122 -5.01 -0.10 -6.91
C ASN A 122 -5.06 0.53 -5.51
N VAL A 123 -6.13 1.27 -5.18
CA VAL A 123 -6.34 1.80 -3.81
C VAL A 123 -6.44 0.65 -2.81
N LEU A 124 -7.23 -0.39 -3.09
CA LEU A 124 -7.43 -1.51 -2.19
C LEU A 124 -6.14 -2.29 -1.92
N VAL A 125 -5.37 -2.58 -2.97
CA VAL A 125 -4.07 -3.27 -2.86
C VAL A 125 -3.09 -2.43 -2.05
N TYR A 126 -3.04 -1.11 -2.29
CA TYR A 126 -2.21 -0.20 -1.51
C TYR A 126 -2.55 -0.28 -0.02
N ILE A 127 -3.84 -0.17 0.34
CA ILE A 127 -4.29 -0.22 1.74
C ILE A 127 -3.91 -1.54 2.40
N LYS A 128 -4.23 -2.68 1.77
CA LYS A 128 -3.90 -4.01 2.29
C LYS A 128 -2.39 -4.19 2.45
N ARG A 129 -1.57 -3.68 1.51
CA ARG A 129 -0.09 -3.70 1.61
C ARG A 129 0.38 -2.89 2.82
N ARG A 130 -0.16 -1.69 3.02
CA ARG A 130 0.17 -0.84 4.18
C ARG A 130 -0.24 -1.47 5.51
N LEU A 131 -1.36 -2.18 5.55
CA LEU A 131 -1.78 -2.95 6.73
C LEU A 131 -0.80 -4.08 7.05
N ALA A 132 -0.34 -4.83 6.04
CA ALA A 132 0.69 -5.85 6.24
C ALA A 132 2.01 -5.25 6.76
N MET A 133 2.42 -4.09 6.25
CA MET A 133 3.59 -3.37 6.76
C MET A 133 3.40 -2.97 8.24
N CYS A 134 2.22 -2.48 8.62
CA CYS A 134 1.90 -2.16 10.01
C CYS A 134 1.93 -3.41 10.89
N ALA A 135 1.29 -4.51 10.44
CA ALA A 135 1.27 -5.78 11.17
C ALA A 135 2.69 -6.29 11.46
N ARG A 136 3.57 -6.30 10.45
CA ARG A 136 4.98 -6.67 10.63
C ARG A 136 5.68 -5.78 11.65
N LYS A 137 5.58 -4.46 11.51
CA LYS A 137 6.24 -3.51 12.41
C LYS A 137 5.71 -3.57 13.85
N LEU A 138 4.52 -4.14 14.05
CA LEU A 138 3.94 -4.45 15.36
C LEU A 138 4.28 -5.88 15.86
N GLY A 139 5.18 -6.60 15.19
CA GLY A 139 5.60 -7.96 15.56
C GLY A 139 4.66 -9.08 15.10
N ARG A 140 3.55 -8.76 14.41
CA ARG A 140 2.59 -9.72 13.85
C ARG A 140 3.05 -10.20 12.47
N ILE A 141 4.27 -10.73 12.39
CA ILE A 141 4.94 -11.02 11.12
C ILE A 141 4.19 -12.10 10.31
N ARG A 142 3.64 -13.13 10.98
CA ARG A 142 2.85 -14.19 10.31
C ARG A 142 1.59 -13.64 9.65
N GLU A 143 0.94 -12.66 10.28
CA GLU A 143 -0.23 -11.97 9.71
C GLU A 143 0.17 -11.16 8.47
N ALA A 144 1.28 -10.43 8.54
CA ALA A 144 1.82 -9.69 7.41
C ALA A 144 2.10 -10.58 6.20
N VAL A 145 2.75 -11.74 6.41
CA VAL A 145 3.00 -12.74 5.36
C VAL A 145 1.69 -13.25 4.76
N LYS A 146 0.68 -13.54 5.59
CA LYS A 146 -0.63 -13.99 5.12
C LYS A 146 -1.27 -12.93 4.19
N ILE A 147 -1.35 -11.68 4.65
CA ILE A 147 -1.93 -10.59 3.87
C ILE A 147 -1.20 -10.40 2.53
N MET A 148 0.14 -10.44 2.51
CA MET A 148 0.92 -10.29 1.28
C MET A 148 0.69 -11.45 0.31
N ARG A 149 0.63 -12.69 0.79
CA ARG A 149 0.32 -13.86 -0.05
C ARG A 149 -1.10 -13.83 -0.58
N ASP A 150 -2.06 -13.40 0.23
CA ASP A 150 -3.46 -13.26 -0.19
C ASP A 150 -3.59 -12.19 -1.28
N LEU A 151 -2.89 -11.05 -1.14
CA LEU A 151 -2.82 -10.02 -2.17
C LEU A 151 -2.27 -10.54 -3.51
N MET A 152 -1.19 -11.32 -3.49
CA MET A 152 -0.61 -11.89 -4.71
C MET A 152 -1.53 -12.89 -5.41
N LYS A 153 -2.37 -13.60 -4.64
CA LYS A 153 -3.37 -14.53 -5.19
C LYS A 153 -4.58 -13.80 -5.75
N GLU A 154 -5.05 -12.79 -5.03
CA GLU A 154 -6.26 -12.02 -5.37
C GLU A 154 -6.00 -11.07 -6.54
N PHE A 155 -4.79 -10.52 -6.65
CA PHE A 155 -4.41 -9.53 -7.66
C PHE A 155 -3.10 -9.86 -8.41
N PRO A 156 -3.01 -10.99 -9.14
CA PRO A 156 -1.75 -11.44 -9.78
C PRO A 156 -1.12 -10.43 -10.77
N PRO A 157 -1.88 -9.67 -11.60
CA PRO A 157 -1.27 -8.71 -12.53
C PRO A 157 -0.69 -7.45 -11.88
N LEU A 158 -0.99 -7.21 -10.59
CA LEU A 158 -0.65 -5.96 -9.88
C LEU A 158 0.65 -6.06 -9.07
N THR A 159 1.56 -6.94 -9.50
CA THR A 159 2.93 -7.10 -9.00
C THR A 159 3.74 -5.80 -8.93
N MET A 160 3.30 -4.74 -9.62
CA MET A 160 3.91 -3.41 -9.65
C MET A 160 4.04 -2.70 -8.29
N LEU A 161 3.40 -3.20 -7.22
CA LEU A 161 3.41 -2.56 -5.90
C LEU A 161 4.46 -3.09 -4.94
N ASN A 162 5.55 -3.69 -5.44
CA ASN A 162 6.64 -4.26 -4.65
C ASN A 162 6.16 -5.21 -3.53
N ILE A 163 5.02 -5.89 -3.76
CA ILE A 163 4.41 -6.81 -2.79
C ILE A 163 5.39 -7.94 -2.43
N HIS A 164 6.17 -8.37 -3.42
CA HIS A 164 7.22 -9.37 -3.24
C HIS A 164 8.34 -8.89 -2.34
N GLU A 165 8.76 -7.63 -2.41
CA GLU A 165 9.79 -7.07 -1.52
C GLU A 165 9.32 -7.12 -0.06
N ASN A 166 8.10 -6.64 0.22
CA ASN A 166 7.57 -6.68 1.58
C ASN A 166 7.32 -8.11 2.09
N LEU A 167 6.94 -9.03 1.20
CA LEU A 167 6.84 -10.45 1.54
C LEU A 167 8.22 -11.03 1.88
N LEU A 168 9.24 -10.78 1.06
CA LEU A 168 10.61 -11.22 1.28
C LEU A 168 11.15 -10.70 2.62
N GLU A 169 10.95 -9.42 2.92
CA GLU A 169 11.38 -8.86 4.19
C GLU A 169 10.70 -9.56 5.39
N SER A 170 9.41 -9.85 5.29
CA SER A 170 8.66 -10.55 6.35
C SER A 170 9.11 -12.00 6.52
N LEU A 171 9.42 -12.69 5.40
CA LEU A 171 9.91 -14.07 5.42
C LEU A 171 11.34 -14.17 5.96
N LEU A 172 12.20 -13.21 5.62
CA LEU A 172 13.56 -13.10 6.15
C LEU A 172 13.54 -12.87 7.67
N GLU A 173 12.64 -12.03 8.17
CA GLU A 173 12.47 -11.79 9.61
C GLU A 173 12.00 -13.04 10.35
N LEU A 174 11.21 -13.90 9.69
CA LEU A 174 10.83 -15.23 10.18
C LEU A 174 11.90 -16.30 9.99
N GLN A 175 13.02 -15.98 9.34
CA GLN A 175 14.05 -16.95 8.92
C GLN A 175 13.49 -18.09 8.05
N ALA A 176 12.42 -17.82 7.32
CA ALA A 176 11.77 -18.79 6.42
C ALA A 176 12.51 -18.84 5.08
N TYR A 177 13.78 -19.25 5.08
CA TYR A 177 14.66 -19.18 3.90
C TYR A 177 14.16 -20.02 2.72
N ALA A 178 13.52 -21.17 2.96
CA ALA A 178 12.92 -21.97 1.90
C ALA A 178 11.80 -21.21 1.17
N ASP A 179 10.98 -20.47 1.90
CA ASP A 179 9.94 -19.62 1.33
C ASP A 179 10.52 -18.42 0.57
N VAL A 180 11.60 -17.82 1.08
CA VAL A 180 12.34 -16.75 0.38
C VAL A 180 12.82 -17.25 -0.98
N GLN A 181 13.46 -18.43 -1.02
CA GLN A 181 13.93 -19.04 -2.26
C GLN A 181 12.77 -19.31 -3.24
N ALA A 182 11.64 -19.80 -2.75
CA ALA A 182 10.46 -20.03 -3.58
C ALA A 182 9.88 -18.73 -4.19
N VAL A 183 10.00 -17.60 -3.50
CA VAL A 183 9.61 -16.30 -4.05
C VAL A 183 10.61 -15.82 -5.10
N LEU A 184 11.92 -15.99 -4.85
CA LEU A 184 12.99 -15.54 -5.76
C LEU A 184 13.11 -16.39 -7.02
N ALA A 185 12.87 -17.69 -6.95
CA ALA A 185 12.91 -18.60 -8.09
C ALA A 185 11.95 -18.19 -9.22
N LYS A 186 10.93 -17.38 -8.93
CA LYS A 186 10.03 -16.80 -9.94
C LYS A 186 10.66 -15.70 -10.80
N TYR A 187 11.79 -15.14 -10.36
CA TYR A 187 12.54 -14.09 -11.04
C TYR A 187 13.80 -14.60 -11.74
N ASP A 188 14.29 -15.79 -11.41
CA ASP A 188 15.48 -16.39 -12.04
C ASP A 188 15.22 -16.93 -13.47
N GLY A 189 13.96 -16.91 -13.93
CA GLY A 189 13.54 -17.41 -15.24
C GLY A 189 13.23 -16.33 -16.30
N GLU A 190 13.52 -15.06 -16.02
CA GLU A 190 13.42 -13.92 -16.97
C GLU A 190 14.79 -13.42 -17.43
#